data_AF-A0A7T0RLT3-F1
#
_entry.id   AF-A0A7T0RLT3-F1
#
_cell.length_a   1.000
_cell.length_b   1.000
_cell.length_c   1.000
_cell.angle_alpha   90.00
_cell.angle_beta   90.00
_cell.angle_gamma   90.00
#
_symmetry.space_group_name_H-M   'P 1'
#
loop_
_entity.id
_entity.type
_entity.pdbx_description
1 polymer ?
#
loop_
_entity_poly.entity_id
_entity_poly.type
_entity_poly.pdbx_seq_one_letter_code
_entity_poly.pdbx_strand_id
1 'polypeptide(L)'
;MKCITLFSLCACLRSTYAILILLLASTTAVSAADTPDNSVLKHNTVILLYHHVSEETPASTSISPDTFESHMAYLSKHHTVIALTQAVDAITGGASLPENSVVITFDDGYANILHNAHPILAKYGFPYTVFINPNEIGAHRQQLTWQQVDAMHNEGVTFANHTLDHIHMLDNSQTNTHWLADVWQNVEQAEATLKDKVGVSLQYLAYPFGEFNEPLAAQVKRANYIGFGQHSGAVGPLSDTSALPRFPAAGPYSNLATLKTKLKSIAMPVVNSTVVNPALTSHTPPASVTLTIGNADTGLDIASDVSITQTQCFFGGEKISTKTSSNKITFYLETQLPTGRSRVNCTAPSKAHRGRYYWYSQPFFVANEQGRYPD
;
A
#
# COMPACT_ATOMS: atom_id res chain seq x y z
N MET A 1 -77.34 -48.88 12.27
CA MET A 1 -77.24 -50.35 12.40
C MET A 1 -75.78 -50.71 12.62
N LYS A 2 -75.50 -51.55 13.64
CA LYS A 2 -74.20 -52.11 14.08
C LYS A 2 -73.26 -51.08 14.73
N CYS A 3 -73.12 -50.95 16.05
CA CYS A 3 -73.00 -51.90 17.17
C CYS A 3 -71.71 -52.73 17.10
N ILE A 4 -70.74 -52.47 17.99
CA ILE A 4 -70.31 -53.36 19.08
C ILE A 4 -69.08 -52.78 19.81
N THR A 5 -69.24 -52.75 21.13
CA THR A 5 -68.35 -52.51 22.28
C THR A 5 -67.31 -53.59 22.53
N LEU A 6 -66.16 -53.25 23.15
CA LEU A 6 -65.43 -54.05 24.18
C LEU A 6 -64.31 -53.16 24.79
N PHE A 7 -64.42 -52.71 26.08
CA PHE A 7 -63.82 -53.30 27.30
C PHE A 7 -62.28 -53.47 27.20
N SER A 8 -61.40 -53.15 28.17
CA SER A 8 -61.46 -52.66 29.57
C SER A 8 -59.99 -52.51 30.05
N LEU A 9 -59.83 -52.11 31.32
CA LEU A 9 -58.61 -52.03 32.17
C LEU A 9 -57.85 -50.70 32.13
N CYS A 10 -58.03 -49.77 33.07
CA CYS A 10 -57.74 -49.81 34.52
C CYS A 10 -56.26 -49.55 34.85
N ALA A 11 -55.93 -48.30 35.20
CA ALA A 11 -55.00 -47.99 36.28
C ALA A 11 -55.09 -46.50 36.69
N CYS A 12 -55.48 -46.33 37.95
CA CYS A 12 -55.39 -45.16 38.80
C CYS A 12 -54.02 -44.45 38.71
N LEU A 13 -53.98 -43.10 38.73
CA LEU A 13 -53.25 -42.32 39.73
C LEU A 13 -53.35 -40.79 39.49
N ARG A 14 -53.95 -40.11 40.47
CA ARG A 14 -53.60 -38.81 41.07
C ARG A 14 -53.29 -37.62 40.16
N SER A 15 -54.29 -36.74 40.10
CA SER A 15 -54.21 -35.33 39.74
C SER A 15 -53.21 -34.57 40.64
N THR A 16 -52.14 -34.04 40.04
CA THR A 16 -51.34 -32.96 40.61
C THR A 16 -51.19 -31.87 39.55
N TYR A 17 -51.71 -30.67 39.87
CA TYR A 17 -51.54 -29.45 39.09
C TYR A 17 -50.04 -29.13 38.97
N ALA A 18 -49.51 -29.16 37.74
CA ALA A 18 -48.21 -28.58 37.43
C ALA A 18 -48.44 -27.21 36.79
N ILE A 19 -48.21 -26.15 37.58
CA ILE A 19 -48.12 -24.78 37.08
C ILE A 19 -46.79 -24.66 36.34
N LEU A 20 -46.85 -24.61 35.01
CA LEU A 20 -45.68 -24.42 34.15
C LEU A 20 -45.33 -22.92 34.15
N ILE A 21 -44.43 -22.50 35.04
CA ILE A 21 -43.82 -21.16 35.00
C ILE A 21 -42.74 -21.19 33.90
N LEU A 22 -43.04 -20.64 32.73
CA LEU A 22 -42.04 -20.33 31.71
C LEU A 22 -41.19 -19.15 32.21
N LEU A 23 -40.03 -19.45 32.81
CA LEU A 23 -38.95 -18.48 32.99
C LEU A 23 -38.26 -18.27 31.64
N LEU A 24 -38.64 -17.20 30.94
CA LEU A 24 -37.87 -16.65 29.82
C LEU A 24 -36.57 -16.08 30.39
N ALA A 25 -35.51 -16.89 30.42
CA ALA A 25 -34.16 -16.40 30.64
C ALA A 25 -33.72 -15.65 29.37
N SER A 26 -33.95 -14.35 29.33
CA SER A 26 -33.34 -13.46 28.35
C SER A 26 -31.84 -13.38 28.63
N THR A 27 -31.07 -14.27 28.00
CA THR A 27 -29.62 -14.15 27.94
C THR A 27 -29.28 -13.00 27.01
N THR A 28 -29.16 -11.79 27.55
CA THR A 28 -28.44 -10.72 26.87
C THR A 28 -26.98 -11.15 26.81
N ALA A 29 -26.57 -11.74 25.69
CA ALA A 29 -25.16 -11.84 25.37
C ALA A 29 -24.65 -10.40 25.28
N VAL A 30 -23.96 -9.95 26.32
CA VAL A 30 -23.11 -8.78 26.24
C VAL A 30 -22.02 -9.16 25.26
N SER A 31 -22.17 -8.75 24.00
CA SER A 31 -21.03 -8.66 23.10
C SER A 31 -20.02 -7.78 23.83
N ALA A 32 -18.87 -8.34 24.18
CA ALA A 32 -17.72 -7.51 24.47
C ALA A 32 -17.53 -6.66 23.21
N ALA A 33 -17.87 -5.38 23.28
CA ALA A 33 -17.38 -4.43 22.31
C ALA A 33 -15.86 -4.49 22.49
N ASP A 34 -15.15 -5.02 21.51
CA ASP A 34 -13.70 -4.96 21.45
C ASP A 34 -13.32 -3.50 21.70
N THR A 35 -12.70 -3.22 22.84
CA THR A 35 -11.99 -1.95 23.01
C THR A 35 -11.06 -1.81 21.82
N PRO A 36 -11.10 -0.70 21.06
CA PRO A 36 -10.22 -0.50 19.93
C PRO A 36 -8.79 -0.81 20.37
N ASP A 37 -8.18 -1.82 19.76
CA ASP A 37 -6.79 -2.11 20.00
C ASP A 37 -5.97 -1.01 19.34
N ASN A 38 -5.63 0.00 20.14
CA ASN A 38 -4.91 1.20 19.75
C ASN A 38 -3.42 0.94 19.44
N SER A 39 -3.01 -0.31 19.21
CA SER A 39 -1.65 -0.59 18.77
C SER A 39 -1.38 0.07 17.42
N VAL A 40 -0.29 0.86 17.35
CA VAL A 40 0.22 1.42 16.10
C VAL A 40 0.39 0.34 15.01
N LEU A 41 0.70 -0.90 15.38
CA LEU A 41 0.88 -2.00 14.44
C LEU A 41 -0.39 -2.36 13.67
N LYS A 42 -1.57 -2.13 14.26
CA LYS A 42 -2.87 -2.37 13.63
C LYS A 42 -3.33 -1.20 12.76
N HIS A 43 -2.54 -0.16 12.60
CA HIS A 43 -2.84 0.95 11.71
C HIS A 43 -1.77 1.14 10.63
N ASN A 44 -0.88 0.16 10.48
CA ASN A 44 0.24 0.24 9.55
C ASN A 44 0.30 -1.00 8.67
N THR A 45 0.64 -0.79 7.40
CA THR A 45 0.89 -1.88 6.46
C THR A 45 2.05 -1.56 5.55
N VAL A 46 2.58 -2.60 4.92
CA VAL A 46 3.62 -2.49 3.90
C VAL A 46 2.99 -2.80 2.55
N ILE A 47 3.22 -1.93 1.57
CA ILE A 47 2.82 -2.16 0.17
C ILE A 47 4.06 -2.60 -0.60
N LEU A 48 4.04 -3.83 -1.13
CA LEU A 48 5.08 -4.37 -1.98
C LEU A 48 4.81 -4.04 -3.45
N LEU A 49 5.88 -3.71 -4.17
CA LEU A 49 5.86 -3.43 -5.60
C LEU A 49 6.71 -4.45 -6.37
N TYR A 50 6.06 -5.12 -7.32
CA TYR A 50 6.65 -5.99 -8.33
C TYR A 50 6.36 -5.45 -9.74
N HIS A 51 7.07 -5.93 -10.76
CA HIS A 51 6.75 -5.63 -12.16
C HIS A 51 6.69 -6.95 -12.94
N HIS A 52 7.85 -7.56 -13.16
CA HIS A 52 7.94 -8.85 -13.83
C HIS A 52 8.17 -9.99 -12.84
N VAL A 53 7.48 -11.11 -13.04
CA VAL A 53 7.86 -12.40 -12.47
C VAL A 53 8.35 -13.28 -13.61
N SER A 54 9.65 -13.19 -13.92
CA SER A 54 10.28 -13.86 -15.06
C SER A 54 11.79 -13.84 -14.92
N GLU A 55 12.46 -14.82 -15.55
CA GLU A 55 13.92 -14.83 -15.74
C GLU A 55 14.35 -14.27 -17.10
N GLU A 56 13.39 -14.01 -18.00
CA GLU A 56 13.65 -13.64 -19.40
C GLU A 56 13.51 -12.13 -19.66
N THR A 57 13.18 -11.35 -18.63
CA THR A 57 13.00 -9.89 -18.69
C THR A 57 14.15 -9.16 -18.00
N PRO A 58 14.34 -7.84 -18.23
CA PRO A 58 15.44 -7.09 -17.63
C PRO A 58 15.51 -7.27 -16.11
N ALA A 59 16.69 -7.65 -15.62
CA ALA A 59 16.87 -8.03 -14.21
C ALA A 59 16.62 -6.89 -13.21
N SER A 60 16.64 -5.63 -13.63
CA SER A 60 16.43 -4.45 -12.77
C SER A 60 15.06 -4.44 -12.09
N THR A 61 14.02 -4.93 -12.75
CA THR A 61 12.62 -4.95 -12.28
C THR A 61 12.01 -6.36 -12.25
N SER A 62 12.82 -7.39 -12.49
CA SER A 62 12.38 -8.80 -12.54
C SER A 62 12.71 -9.58 -11.28
N ILE A 63 11.88 -10.56 -10.96
CA ILE A 63 12.14 -11.59 -9.95
C ILE A 63 11.84 -12.96 -10.57
N SER A 64 12.65 -13.98 -10.29
CA SER A 64 12.34 -15.33 -10.78
C SER A 64 11.07 -15.87 -10.13
N PRO A 65 10.29 -16.74 -10.82
CA PRO A 65 9.12 -17.40 -10.24
C PRO A 65 9.44 -18.11 -8.91
N ASP A 66 10.58 -18.79 -8.81
CA ASP A 66 11.00 -19.48 -7.58
C ASP A 66 11.27 -18.53 -6.41
N THR A 67 11.91 -17.39 -6.69
CA THR A 67 12.17 -16.37 -5.65
C THR A 67 10.86 -15.70 -5.23
N PHE A 68 9.97 -15.43 -6.19
CA PHE A 68 8.63 -14.90 -5.91
C PHE A 68 7.79 -15.87 -5.08
N GLU A 69 7.76 -17.17 -5.41
CA GLU A 69 7.13 -18.23 -4.60
C GLU A 69 7.72 -18.25 -3.18
N SER A 70 9.03 -18.09 -3.03
CA SER A 70 9.69 -18.01 -1.72
C SER A 70 9.24 -16.80 -0.91
N HIS A 71 8.96 -15.66 -1.56
CA HIS A 71 8.33 -14.52 -0.89
C HIS A 71 6.92 -14.88 -0.40
N MET A 72 6.08 -15.46 -1.27
CA MET A 72 4.69 -15.80 -0.92
C MET A 72 4.62 -16.86 0.19
N ALA A 73 5.48 -17.87 0.15
CA ALA A 73 5.62 -18.89 1.18
C ALA A 73 6.05 -18.29 2.54
N TYR A 74 6.84 -17.21 2.53
CA TYR A 74 7.18 -16.49 3.75
C TYR A 74 6.00 -15.64 4.25
N LEU A 75 5.32 -14.92 3.36
CA LEU A 75 4.15 -14.11 3.74
C LEU A 75 3.04 -14.97 4.35
N SER A 76 2.72 -16.13 3.77
CA SER A 76 1.66 -17.03 4.27
C SER A 76 1.87 -17.54 5.69
N LYS A 77 3.13 -17.58 6.15
CA LYS A 77 3.48 -18.04 7.50
C LYS A 77 3.57 -16.92 8.53
N HIS A 78 3.72 -15.67 8.10
CA HIS A 78 4.17 -14.58 8.98
C HIS A 78 3.38 -13.27 8.83
N HIS A 79 2.56 -13.13 7.79
CA HIS A 79 1.84 -11.91 7.46
C HIS A 79 0.40 -12.23 7.08
N THR A 80 -0.46 -11.22 7.19
CA THR A 80 -1.81 -11.26 6.64
C THR A 80 -1.82 -10.49 5.33
N VAL A 81 -1.94 -11.16 4.20
CA VAL A 81 -2.04 -10.46 2.91
C VAL A 81 -3.45 -9.92 2.76
N ILE A 82 -3.58 -8.60 2.56
CA ILE A 82 -4.87 -7.90 2.43
C ILE A 82 -4.98 -7.21 1.08
N ALA A 83 -6.22 -6.95 0.65
CA ALA A 83 -6.45 -6.20 -0.58
C ALA A 83 -5.98 -4.73 -0.43
N LEU A 84 -5.54 -4.12 -1.52
CA LEU A 84 -5.12 -2.72 -1.51
C LEU A 84 -6.25 -1.78 -1.09
N THR A 85 -7.48 -2.05 -1.52
CA THR A 85 -8.67 -1.28 -1.13
C THR A 85 -8.89 -1.29 0.39
N GLN A 86 -8.76 -2.46 1.02
CA GLN A 86 -8.85 -2.58 2.48
C GLN A 86 -7.76 -1.77 3.20
N ALA A 87 -6.54 -1.76 2.67
CA ALA A 87 -5.46 -0.95 3.23
C ALA A 87 -5.76 0.56 3.12
N VAL A 88 -6.21 1.01 1.94
CA VAL A 88 -6.56 2.42 1.71
C VAL A 88 -7.74 2.85 2.58
N ASP A 89 -8.80 2.05 2.66
CA ASP A 89 -9.98 2.33 3.48
C ASP A 89 -9.60 2.44 4.96
N ALA A 90 -8.70 1.57 5.45
CA ALA A 90 -8.22 1.63 6.82
C ALA A 90 -7.36 2.88 7.10
N ILE A 91 -6.48 3.25 6.17
CA ILE A 91 -5.59 4.41 6.33
C ILE A 91 -6.38 5.72 6.28
N THR A 92 -7.39 5.80 5.41
CA THR A 92 -8.20 7.01 5.21
C THR A 92 -9.38 7.12 6.17
N GLY A 93 -9.97 5.98 6.55
CA GLY A 93 -11.14 5.89 7.44
C GLY A 93 -10.81 5.59 8.90
N GLY A 94 -9.56 5.27 9.23
CA GLY A 94 -9.11 4.99 10.60
C GLY A 94 -9.45 3.60 11.13
N ALA A 95 -9.88 2.67 10.27
CA ALA A 95 -10.14 1.28 10.68
C ALA A 95 -8.83 0.56 11.06
N SER A 96 -8.93 -0.42 11.96
CA SER A 96 -7.80 -1.30 12.28
C SER A 96 -7.58 -2.33 11.17
N LEU A 97 -6.32 -2.55 10.82
CA LEU A 97 -5.82 -3.62 9.98
C LEU A 97 -5.44 -4.86 10.80
N PRO A 98 -5.47 -6.05 10.17
CA PRO A 98 -4.87 -7.24 10.76
C PRO A 98 -3.40 -7.03 11.11
N GLU A 99 -2.93 -7.71 12.15
CA GLU A 99 -1.51 -7.65 12.50
C GLU A 99 -0.62 -8.16 11.36
N ASN A 100 0.52 -7.49 11.19
CA ASN A 100 1.48 -7.78 10.12
C ASN A 100 0.82 -7.82 8.74
N SER A 101 -0.13 -6.93 8.49
CA SER A 101 -0.73 -6.78 7.19
C SER A 101 0.31 -6.39 6.13
N VAL A 102 0.13 -6.92 4.93
CA VAL A 102 0.96 -6.60 3.76
C VAL A 102 0.08 -6.58 2.51
N VAL A 103 0.38 -5.70 1.57
CA VAL A 103 -0.31 -5.58 0.28
C VAL A 103 0.66 -5.95 -0.85
N ILE A 104 0.16 -6.63 -1.87
CA ILE A 104 0.92 -7.00 -3.06
C ILE A 104 0.41 -6.17 -4.25
N THR A 105 1.31 -5.43 -4.89
CA THR A 105 1.01 -4.65 -6.09
C THR A 105 1.99 -4.98 -7.21
N PHE A 106 1.51 -4.89 -8.44
CA PHE A 106 2.28 -4.97 -9.67
C PHE A 106 2.05 -3.71 -10.50
N ASP A 107 3.07 -3.26 -11.22
CA ASP A 107 2.95 -2.18 -12.20
C ASP A 107 3.04 -2.75 -13.64
N ASP A 108 2.72 -1.91 -14.63
CA ASP A 108 2.83 -2.08 -16.09
C ASP A 108 1.91 -3.09 -16.79
N GLY A 109 1.41 -4.12 -16.11
CA GLY A 109 0.46 -5.07 -16.72
C GLY A 109 1.09 -6.15 -17.62
N TYR A 110 2.31 -6.59 -17.31
CA TYR A 110 2.99 -7.64 -18.07
C TYR A 110 2.26 -9.00 -18.05
N ALA A 111 2.28 -9.71 -19.18
CA ALA A 111 1.68 -11.04 -19.34
C ALA A 111 2.29 -12.10 -18.40
N ASN A 112 3.55 -11.93 -17.99
CA ASN A 112 4.18 -12.85 -17.03
C ASN A 112 3.57 -12.77 -15.62
N ILE A 113 2.82 -11.69 -15.30
CA ILE A 113 2.02 -11.62 -14.07
C ILE A 113 0.95 -12.71 -14.11
N LEU A 114 0.22 -12.85 -15.22
CA LEU A 114 -0.76 -13.92 -15.40
C LEU A 114 -0.10 -15.31 -15.43
N HIS A 115 0.98 -15.46 -16.21
CA HIS A 115 1.52 -16.79 -16.47
C HIS A 115 2.35 -17.35 -15.30
N ASN A 116 3.03 -16.49 -14.54
CA ASN A 116 3.96 -16.92 -13.50
C ASN A 116 3.49 -16.51 -12.10
N ALA A 117 3.06 -15.25 -11.89
CA ALA A 117 2.72 -14.74 -10.56
C ALA A 117 1.33 -15.17 -10.07
N HIS A 118 0.33 -15.07 -10.93
CA HIS A 118 -1.07 -15.35 -10.64
C HIS A 118 -1.32 -16.78 -10.12
N PRO A 119 -0.82 -17.88 -10.74
CA PRO A 119 -1.02 -19.23 -10.19
C PRO A 119 -0.37 -19.42 -8.81
N ILE A 120 0.76 -18.75 -8.57
CA ILE A 120 1.42 -18.72 -7.26
C ILE A 120 0.53 -18.00 -6.23
N LEU A 121 0.02 -16.82 -6.55
CA LEU A 121 -0.85 -16.04 -5.65
C LEU A 121 -2.17 -16.79 -5.35
N ALA A 122 -2.76 -17.43 -6.37
CA ALA A 122 -3.97 -18.24 -6.24
C ALA A 122 -3.77 -19.43 -5.29
N LYS A 123 -2.62 -20.11 -5.35
CA LYS A 123 -2.26 -21.20 -4.41
C LYS A 123 -2.31 -20.77 -2.94
N TYR A 124 -1.99 -19.51 -2.63
CA TYR A 124 -2.05 -18.96 -1.27
C TYR A 124 -3.34 -18.20 -0.96
N GLY A 125 -4.23 -18.02 -1.93
CA GLY A 125 -5.44 -17.20 -1.78
C GLY A 125 -5.13 -15.71 -1.53
N PHE A 126 -4.03 -15.21 -2.09
CA PHE A 126 -3.56 -13.84 -1.82
C PHE A 126 -4.21 -12.82 -2.77
N PRO A 127 -4.88 -11.79 -2.24
CA PRO A 127 -5.35 -10.69 -3.06
C PRO A 127 -4.16 -9.85 -3.54
N TYR A 128 -4.29 -9.25 -4.72
CA TYR A 128 -3.30 -8.34 -5.27
C TYR A 128 -3.91 -7.37 -6.28
N THR A 129 -3.17 -6.30 -6.54
CA THR A 129 -3.56 -5.25 -7.48
C THR A 129 -2.52 -5.12 -8.60
N VAL A 130 -2.97 -4.90 -9.83
CA VAL A 130 -2.13 -4.58 -10.98
C VAL A 130 -2.48 -3.16 -11.48
N PHE A 131 -1.53 -2.25 -11.39
CA PHE A 131 -1.61 -0.94 -12.04
C PHE A 131 -1.24 -1.12 -13.52
N ILE A 132 -2.13 -0.72 -14.43
CA ILE A 132 -1.96 -0.97 -15.87
C ILE A 132 -2.00 0.32 -16.68
N ASN A 133 -1.36 0.26 -17.85
CA ASN A 133 -1.36 1.30 -18.87
C ASN A 133 -2.30 0.91 -20.01
N PRO A 134 -3.51 1.47 -20.10
CA PRO A 134 -4.50 1.00 -21.07
C PRO A 134 -4.05 0.96 -22.54
N ASN A 135 -3.16 1.85 -22.98
CA ASN A 135 -2.64 1.83 -24.35
C ASN A 135 -1.64 0.69 -24.59
N GLU A 136 -0.99 0.19 -23.55
CA GLU A 136 -0.02 -0.91 -23.63
C GLU A 136 -0.70 -2.29 -23.61
N ILE A 137 -1.91 -2.39 -23.04
CA ILE A 137 -2.66 -3.64 -22.95
C ILE A 137 -3.06 -4.14 -24.34
N GLY A 138 -2.48 -5.27 -24.74
CA GLY A 138 -2.64 -5.89 -26.05
C GLY A 138 -1.76 -5.29 -27.15
N ALA A 139 -0.93 -4.27 -26.86
CA ALA A 139 -0.03 -3.66 -27.83
C ALA A 139 1.18 -4.54 -28.15
N HIS A 140 1.67 -5.29 -27.15
CA HIS A 140 2.85 -6.14 -27.26
C HIS A 140 2.61 -7.54 -26.67
N ARG A 141 3.34 -8.54 -27.16
CA ARG A 141 3.21 -9.94 -26.68
C ARG A 141 3.56 -10.10 -25.20
N GLN A 142 4.37 -9.20 -24.66
CA GLN A 142 4.81 -9.17 -23.28
C GLN A 142 3.77 -8.53 -22.36
N GLN A 143 2.74 -7.88 -22.90
CA GLN A 143 1.67 -7.25 -22.14
C GLN A 143 0.44 -8.16 -22.07
N LEU A 144 -0.33 -8.02 -20.99
CA LEU A 144 -1.66 -8.62 -20.92
C LEU A 144 -2.53 -8.12 -22.08
N THR A 145 -3.49 -8.94 -22.48
CA THR A 145 -4.60 -8.54 -23.35
C THR A 145 -5.82 -8.17 -22.51
N TRP A 146 -6.75 -7.38 -23.06
CA TRP A 146 -8.00 -7.06 -22.35
C TRP A 146 -8.83 -8.29 -21.99
N GLN A 147 -8.79 -9.36 -22.81
CA GLN A 147 -9.45 -10.63 -22.47
C GLN A 147 -8.81 -11.28 -21.23
N GLN A 148 -7.48 -11.22 -21.11
CA GLN A 148 -6.77 -11.74 -19.93
C GLN A 148 -7.04 -10.87 -18.69
N VAL A 149 -7.08 -9.55 -18.85
CA VAL A 149 -7.45 -8.62 -17.77
C VAL A 149 -8.85 -8.93 -17.25
N ASP A 150 -9.85 -9.10 -18.13
CA ASP A 150 -11.22 -9.46 -17.76
C ASP A 150 -11.29 -10.82 -17.04
N ALA A 151 -10.58 -11.84 -17.57
CA ALA A 151 -10.52 -13.15 -16.91
C ALA A 151 -9.93 -13.07 -15.50
N MET A 152 -8.79 -12.38 -15.33
CA MET A 152 -8.16 -12.17 -14.02
C MET A 152 -9.06 -11.37 -13.09
N HIS A 153 -9.77 -10.36 -13.60
CA HIS A 153 -10.69 -9.55 -12.81
C HIS A 153 -11.85 -10.39 -12.25
N ASN A 154 -12.41 -11.28 -13.07
CA ASN A 154 -13.45 -12.23 -12.66
C ASN A 154 -12.97 -13.24 -11.61
N GLU A 155 -11.66 -13.43 -11.48
CA GLU A 155 -11.02 -14.24 -10.43
C GLU A 155 -10.63 -13.42 -9.17
N GLY A 156 -11.02 -12.13 -9.12
CA GLY A 156 -10.82 -11.27 -7.95
C GLY A 156 -9.57 -10.39 -8.00
N VAL A 157 -8.86 -10.34 -9.14
CA VAL A 157 -7.72 -9.43 -9.32
C VAL A 157 -8.23 -7.98 -9.44
N THR A 158 -7.59 -7.07 -8.73
CA THR A 158 -7.89 -5.64 -8.83
C THR A 158 -7.01 -4.99 -9.88
N PHE A 159 -7.60 -4.20 -10.77
CA PHE A 159 -6.86 -3.38 -11.75
C PHE A 159 -7.01 -1.89 -11.43
N ALA A 160 -5.92 -1.14 -11.55
CA ALA A 160 -5.86 0.28 -11.20
C ALA A 160 -5.00 1.07 -12.20
N ASN A 161 -4.95 2.39 -12.05
CA ASN A 161 -4.46 3.32 -13.06
C ASN A 161 -2.95 3.53 -12.97
N HIS A 162 -2.24 3.29 -14.06
CA HIS A 162 -0.82 3.59 -14.19
C HIS A 162 -0.50 4.68 -15.22
N THR A 163 -1.45 5.57 -15.53
CA THR A 163 -1.48 6.46 -16.72
C THR A 163 -1.79 5.70 -18.01
N LEU A 164 -2.06 6.40 -19.12
CA LEU A 164 -2.43 5.76 -20.39
C LEU A 164 -1.29 4.92 -20.98
N ASP A 165 -0.08 5.46 -20.92
CA ASP A 165 1.05 5.13 -21.79
C ASP A 165 2.42 5.26 -21.08
N HIS A 166 2.44 5.24 -19.74
CA HIS A 166 3.65 5.19 -18.92
C HIS A 166 4.61 6.39 -19.14
N ILE A 167 4.07 7.61 -19.26
CA ILE A 167 4.87 8.83 -19.43
C ILE A 167 5.68 9.20 -18.17
N HIS A 168 6.83 9.85 -18.36
CA HIS A 168 7.45 10.66 -17.31
C HIS A 168 6.55 11.87 -17.00
N MET A 169 5.76 11.76 -15.92
CA MET A 169 4.74 12.77 -15.58
C MET A 169 5.30 14.16 -15.22
N LEU A 170 6.61 14.25 -15.01
CA LEU A 170 7.31 15.50 -14.69
C LEU A 170 8.08 16.09 -15.87
N ASP A 171 8.10 15.42 -17.03
CA ASP A 171 8.79 15.96 -18.22
C ASP A 171 8.24 17.34 -18.58
N ASN A 172 9.15 18.30 -18.72
CA ASN A 172 8.85 19.71 -19.01
C ASN A 172 7.93 20.40 -17.98
N SER A 173 7.76 19.86 -16.77
CA SER A 173 6.85 20.43 -15.76
C SER A 173 7.24 21.84 -15.31
N GLN A 174 8.50 22.24 -15.53
CA GLN A 174 9.03 23.55 -15.16
C GLN A 174 8.89 24.59 -16.28
N THR A 175 8.69 24.15 -17.53
CA THR A 175 8.73 25.01 -18.72
C THR A 175 7.40 25.07 -19.46
N ASN A 176 6.58 24.02 -19.41
CA ASN A 176 5.28 23.96 -20.07
C ASN A 176 4.16 24.45 -19.13
N THR A 177 3.48 25.55 -19.47
CA THR A 177 2.36 26.09 -18.69
C THR A 177 1.11 25.21 -18.71
N HIS A 178 0.99 24.33 -19.71
CA HIS A 178 -0.13 23.39 -19.85
C HIS A 178 0.17 22.00 -19.29
N TRP A 179 1.41 21.74 -18.82
CA TRP A 179 1.86 20.38 -18.46
C TRP A 179 0.89 19.67 -17.51
N LEU A 180 0.42 20.35 -16.46
CA LEU A 180 -0.42 19.72 -15.46
C LEU A 180 -1.78 19.31 -16.04
N ALA A 181 -2.33 20.12 -16.95
CA ALA A 181 -3.57 19.78 -17.63
C ALA A 181 -3.39 18.59 -18.58
N ASP A 182 -2.30 18.58 -19.36
CA ASP A 182 -1.99 17.51 -20.31
C ASP A 182 -1.77 16.16 -19.58
N VAL A 183 -0.96 16.18 -18.52
CA VAL A 183 -0.69 15.01 -17.66
C VAL A 183 -1.97 14.54 -16.96
N TRP A 184 -2.78 15.46 -16.46
CA TRP A 184 -4.03 15.09 -15.78
C TRP A 184 -5.06 14.50 -16.74
N GLN A 185 -5.17 15.05 -17.95
CA GLN A 185 -6.02 14.47 -19.00
C GLN A 185 -5.61 13.03 -19.33
N ASN A 186 -4.30 12.75 -19.37
CA ASN A 186 -3.80 11.39 -19.55
C ASN A 186 -4.27 10.45 -18.42
N VAL A 187 -4.16 10.87 -17.16
CA VAL A 187 -4.66 10.11 -15.99
C VAL A 187 -6.16 9.84 -16.10
N GLU A 188 -6.96 10.85 -16.43
CA GLU A 188 -8.42 10.73 -16.52
C GLU A 188 -8.86 9.81 -17.66
N GLN A 189 -8.17 9.86 -18.80
CA GLN A 189 -8.47 8.96 -19.92
C GLN A 189 -8.11 7.50 -19.58
N ALA A 190 -7.03 7.27 -18.85
CA ALA A 190 -6.69 5.94 -18.35
C ALA A 190 -7.77 5.40 -17.39
N GLU A 191 -8.22 6.22 -16.44
CA GLU A 191 -9.28 5.85 -15.51
C GLU A 191 -10.61 5.56 -16.24
N ALA A 192 -10.97 6.40 -17.22
CA ALA A 192 -12.17 6.21 -18.01
C ALA A 192 -12.12 4.89 -18.80
N THR A 193 -10.94 4.53 -19.33
CA THR A 193 -10.74 3.27 -20.05
C THR A 193 -10.85 2.07 -19.11
N LEU A 194 -10.27 2.15 -17.91
CA LEU A 194 -10.44 1.11 -16.88
C LEU A 194 -11.92 0.93 -16.54
N LYS A 195 -12.64 2.02 -16.29
CA LYS A 195 -14.08 1.95 -16.00
C LYS A 195 -14.89 1.29 -17.12
N ASP A 196 -14.56 1.57 -18.38
CA ASP A 196 -15.21 0.93 -19.55
C ASP A 196 -14.88 -0.56 -19.63
N LYS A 197 -13.61 -0.94 -19.43
CA LYS A 197 -13.11 -2.30 -19.69
C LYS A 197 -13.30 -3.27 -18.52
N VAL A 198 -13.13 -2.81 -17.29
CA VAL A 198 -13.23 -3.65 -16.08
C VAL A 198 -14.40 -3.28 -15.18
N GLY A 199 -15.17 -2.24 -15.51
CA GLY A 199 -16.36 -1.83 -14.75
C GLY A 199 -16.09 -1.17 -13.40
N VAL A 200 -14.82 -0.98 -13.03
CA VAL A 200 -14.39 -0.40 -11.75
C VAL A 200 -13.54 0.85 -12.00
N SER A 201 -13.76 1.87 -11.19
CA SER A 201 -12.91 3.04 -11.07
C SER A 201 -12.60 3.24 -9.60
N LEU A 202 -11.34 3.06 -9.21
CA LEU A 202 -10.88 3.22 -7.84
C LEU A 202 -10.31 4.60 -7.58
N GLN A 203 -9.98 5.34 -8.64
CA GLN A 203 -9.23 6.59 -8.54
C GLN A 203 -7.88 6.38 -7.83
N TYR A 204 -7.25 5.23 -8.08
CA TYR A 204 -5.94 4.87 -7.57
C TYR A 204 -4.91 5.03 -8.68
N LEU A 205 -3.96 5.94 -8.49
CA LEU A 205 -2.91 6.26 -9.46
C LEU A 205 -1.55 5.81 -8.93
N ALA A 206 -0.93 4.81 -9.56
CA ALA A 206 0.51 4.61 -9.42
C ALA A 206 1.23 5.55 -10.38
N TYR A 207 2.14 6.37 -9.86
CA TYR A 207 2.96 7.24 -10.72
C TYR A 207 3.98 6.38 -11.48
N PRO A 208 4.04 6.43 -12.83
CA PRO A 208 5.17 5.90 -13.58
C PRO A 208 6.48 6.39 -12.99
N PHE A 209 7.43 5.47 -12.83
CA PHE A 209 8.73 5.73 -12.20
C PHE A 209 8.67 6.23 -10.74
N GLY A 210 7.48 6.37 -10.15
CA GLY A 210 7.27 6.95 -8.82
C GLY A 210 7.45 8.46 -8.76
N GLU A 211 7.43 9.16 -9.90
CA GLU A 211 7.74 10.58 -10.03
C GLU A 211 6.51 11.46 -9.77
N PHE A 212 6.65 12.45 -8.89
CA PHE A 212 5.61 13.43 -8.62
C PHE A 212 6.23 14.76 -8.16
N ASN A 213 5.45 15.85 -8.23
CA ASN A 213 5.82 17.15 -7.67
C ASN A 213 4.65 17.68 -6.83
N GLU A 214 4.85 18.81 -6.13
CA GLU A 214 3.80 19.38 -5.27
C GLU A 214 2.50 19.70 -6.04
N PRO A 215 2.52 20.35 -7.22
CA PRO A 215 1.28 20.64 -7.93
C PRO A 215 0.51 19.41 -8.42
N LEU A 216 1.21 18.37 -8.89
CA LEU A 216 0.60 17.11 -9.32
C LEU A 216 0.00 16.35 -8.13
N ALA A 217 0.74 16.27 -7.01
CA ALA A 217 0.24 15.69 -5.78
C ALA A 217 -0.99 16.44 -5.25
N ALA A 218 -1.00 17.77 -5.33
CA ALA A 218 -2.16 18.59 -5.00
C ALA A 218 -3.34 18.33 -5.94
N GLN A 219 -3.09 18.09 -7.24
CA GLN A 219 -4.14 17.73 -8.20
C GLN A 219 -4.77 16.38 -7.89
N VAL A 220 -3.95 15.38 -7.54
CA VAL A 220 -4.41 14.06 -7.09
C VAL A 220 -5.35 14.18 -5.89
N LYS A 221 -4.98 14.99 -4.88
CA LYS A 221 -5.88 15.27 -3.72
C LYS A 221 -7.17 15.96 -4.14
N ARG A 222 -7.09 17.02 -4.97
CA ARG A 222 -8.26 17.79 -5.42
C ARG A 222 -9.27 16.93 -6.18
N ALA A 223 -8.78 15.92 -6.91
CA ALA A 223 -9.62 15.00 -7.66
C ALA A 223 -10.10 13.78 -6.85
N ASN A 224 -9.77 13.71 -5.55
CA ASN A 224 -10.05 12.58 -4.66
C ASN A 224 -9.38 11.26 -5.10
N TYR A 225 -8.24 11.34 -5.78
CA TYR A 225 -7.43 10.17 -6.09
C TYR A 225 -6.50 9.83 -4.91
N ILE A 226 -6.12 8.57 -4.83
CA ILE A 226 -5.02 8.09 -3.99
C ILE A 226 -3.82 7.83 -4.89
N GLY A 227 -2.69 8.48 -4.59
CA GLY A 227 -1.46 8.33 -5.37
C GLY A 227 -0.48 7.36 -4.72
N PHE A 228 0.23 6.57 -5.53
CA PHE A 228 1.20 5.56 -5.08
C PHE A 228 2.56 5.84 -5.71
N GLY A 229 3.53 6.23 -4.88
CA GLY A 229 4.91 6.44 -5.30
C GLY A 229 5.73 5.15 -5.31
N GLN A 230 7.03 5.28 -5.59
CA GLN A 230 8.01 4.18 -5.49
C GLN A 230 9.11 4.46 -4.45
N HIS A 231 8.94 5.51 -3.64
CA HIS A 231 9.82 5.75 -2.51
C HIS A 231 9.49 4.78 -1.37
N SER A 232 10.52 4.34 -0.64
CA SER A 232 10.41 3.26 0.35
C SER A 232 9.68 3.70 1.63
N GLY A 233 8.83 2.84 2.18
CA GLY A 233 8.17 3.11 3.46
C GLY A 233 6.97 2.22 3.70
N ALA A 234 6.62 2.06 4.97
CA ALA A 234 5.29 1.59 5.34
C ALA A 234 4.29 2.74 5.22
N VAL A 235 3.01 2.39 5.18
CA VAL A 235 1.89 3.33 5.15
C VAL A 235 1.09 3.25 6.45
N GLY A 236 0.59 4.39 6.91
CA GLY A 236 -0.18 4.51 8.15
C GLY A 236 -0.98 5.82 8.19
N PRO A 237 -1.58 6.19 9.34
CA PRO A 237 -2.60 7.24 9.40
C PRO A 237 -2.12 8.65 9.04
N LEU A 238 -0.81 8.91 9.10
CA LEU A 238 -0.19 10.19 8.73
C LEU A 238 0.51 10.15 7.37
N SER A 239 0.42 9.04 6.63
CA SER A 239 0.99 8.97 5.30
C SER A 239 0.26 9.91 4.34
N ASP A 240 1.02 10.60 3.47
CA ASP A 240 0.43 11.45 2.45
C ASP A 240 -0.28 10.60 1.38
N THR A 241 -1.61 10.65 1.35
CA THR A 241 -2.44 9.87 0.42
C THR A 241 -2.25 10.24 -1.04
N SER A 242 -1.65 11.39 -1.35
CA SER A 242 -1.27 11.70 -2.73
C SER A 242 -0.01 10.98 -3.20
N ALA A 243 0.77 10.39 -2.31
CA ALA A 243 2.00 9.70 -2.67
C ALA A 243 2.35 8.65 -1.60
N LEU A 244 1.53 7.62 -1.48
CA LEU A 244 1.79 6.50 -0.57
C LEU A 244 3.07 5.76 -0.98
N PRO A 245 4.01 5.52 -0.06
CA PRO A 245 5.23 4.77 -0.34
C PRO A 245 4.96 3.29 -0.65
N ARG A 246 5.86 2.69 -1.44
CA ARG A 246 5.88 1.26 -1.76
C ARG A 246 7.31 0.74 -1.67
N PHE A 247 7.48 -0.52 -1.29
CA PHE A 247 8.77 -1.18 -1.32
C PHE A 247 8.93 -2.03 -2.58
N PRO A 248 9.86 -1.68 -3.49
CA PRO A 248 10.28 -2.59 -4.53
C PRO A 248 10.81 -3.90 -3.92
N ALA A 249 10.35 -5.03 -4.47
CA ALA A 249 10.67 -6.38 -4.04
C ALA A 249 11.19 -7.28 -5.19
N ALA A 250 11.67 -6.66 -6.27
CA ALA A 250 12.27 -7.30 -7.44
C ALA A 250 13.68 -6.77 -7.72
N GLY A 251 14.38 -7.39 -8.68
CA GLY A 251 15.75 -7.06 -9.07
C GLY A 251 16.71 -7.02 -7.88
N PRO A 252 17.44 -5.91 -7.63
CA PRO A 252 18.36 -5.81 -6.49
C PRO A 252 17.66 -5.88 -5.13
N TYR A 253 16.33 -5.80 -5.11
CA TYR A 253 15.51 -5.84 -3.91
C TYR A 253 14.76 -7.17 -3.71
N SER A 254 15.03 -8.18 -4.55
CA SER A 254 14.43 -9.52 -4.48
C SER A 254 14.98 -10.40 -3.35
N ASN A 255 16.05 -9.99 -2.66
CA ASN A 255 16.61 -10.79 -1.59
C ASN A 255 15.67 -10.84 -0.38
N LEU A 256 15.11 -12.02 -0.09
CA LEU A 256 14.16 -12.21 1.00
C LEU A 256 14.72 -11.81 2.37
N ALA A 257 16.02 -12.00 2.63
CA ALA A 257 16.61 -11.63 3.92
C ALA A 257 16.55 -10.11 4.17
N THR A 258 16.81 -9.30 3.14
CA THR A 258 16.69 -7.83 3.25
C THR A 258 15.24 -7.37 3.17
N LEU A 259 14.38 -8.09 2.45
CA LEU A 259 12.94 -7.82 2.41
C LEU A 259 12.26 -7.99 3.78
N LYS A 260 12.65 -9.01 4.55
CA LYS A 260 12.17 -9.22 5.94
C LYS A 260 12.40 -8.02 6.84
N THR A 261 13.47 -7.27 6.61
CA THR A 261 13.73 -6.01 7.30
C THR A 261 12.62 -5.02 6.93
N LYS A 262 12.46 -4.70 5.63
CA LYS A 262 11.42 -3.78 5.13
C LYS A 262 10.00 -4.11 5.63
N LEU A 263 9.64 -5.39 5.68
CA LEU A 263 8.33 -5.87 6.17
C LEU A 263 8.08 -5.57 7.67
N LYS A 264 9.12 -5.31 8.47
CA LYS A 264 9.00 -4.91 9.88
C LYS A 264 8.82 -3.40 10.07
N SER A 265 8.77 -2.63 8.99
CA SER A 265 8.63 -1.18 9.10
C SER A 265 7.25 -0.76 9.65
N ILE A 266 7.22 0.44 10.20
CA ILE A 266 6.05 1.20 10.63
C ILE A 266 6.18 2.57 9.93
N ALA A 267 5.07 3.17 9.49
CA ALA A 267 5.10 4.49 8.88
C ALA A 267 5.55 5.52 9.91
N MET A 268 6.60 6.28 9.60
CA MET A 268 7.03 7.37 10.49
C MET A 268 5.94 8.44 10.58
N PRO A 269 5.51 8.84 11.79
CA PRO A 269 4.40 9.78 11.98
C PRO A 269 4.83 11.23 11.75
N VAL A 270 5.21 11.54 10.51
CA VAL A 270 5.64 12.88 10.07
C VAL A 270 4.41 13.74 9.80
N VAL A 271 4.24 14.82 10.57
CA VAL A 271 3.14 15.80 10.37
C VAL A 271 3.57 17.01 9.54
N ASN A 272 4.87 17.24 9.41
CA ASN A 272 5.42 18.32 8.59
C ASN A 272 6.85 17.99 8.12
N SER A 273 7.17 18.40 6.90
CA SER A 273 8.52 18.39 6.33
C SER A 273 8.84 19.78 5.77
N THR A 274 10.08 20.23 5.91
CA THR A 274 10.54 21.49 5.27
C THR A 274 10.68 21.36 3.75
N VAL A 275 10.68 20.14 3.22
CA VAL A 275 10.65 19.88 1.77
C VAL A 275 9.29 19.30 1.42
N VAL A 276 8.48 20.11 0.74
CA VAL A 276 7.15 19.71 0.25
C VAL A 276 7.20 19.28 -1.20
N ASN A 277 7.94 20.01 -2.04
CA ASN A 277 8.11 19.65 -3.45
C ASN A 277 9.36 18.78 -3.64
N PRO A 278 9.22 17.49 -4.00
CA PRO A 278 10.36 16.63 -4.26
C PRO A 278 11.03 16.89 -5.61
N ALA A 279 10.37 17.56 -6.56
CA ALA A 279 10.97 17.94 -7.83
C ALA A 279 11.79 19.22 -7.67
N LEU A 280 13.10 19.12 -7.88
CA LEU A 280 14.05 20.21 -7.71
C LEU A 280 14.37 20.88 -9.05
N THR A 281 14.66 22.18 -8.99
CA THR A 281 15.06 22.99 -10.15
C THR A 281 16.56 22.95 -10.42
N SER A 282 17.34 22.32 -9.53
CA SER A 282 18.79 22.16 -9.68
C SER A 282 19.28 20.89 -8.99
N HIS A 283 20.52 20.51 -9.30
CA HIS A 283 21.22 19.39 -8.66
C HIS A 283 21.62 19.68 -7.20
N THR A 284 21.49 20.92 -6.73
CA THR A 284 21.81 21.29 -5.35
C THR A 284 20.61 20.98 -4.45
N PRO A 285 20.72 20.03 -3.51
CA PRO A 285 19.63 19.75 -2.58
C PRO A 285 19.45 20.90 -1.57
N PRO A 286 18.31 20.95 -0.86
CA PRO A 286 18.17 21.79 0.32
C PRO A 286 19.27 21.50 1.34
N ALA A 287 19.88 22.54 1.92
CA ALA A 287 21.00 22.41 2.87
C ALA A 287 20.66 21.50 4.07
N SER A 288 19.39 21.49 4.48
CA SER A 288 18.87 20.53 5.44
C SER A 288 17.39 20.29 5.21
N VAL A 289 16.91 19.13 5.63
CA VAL A 289 15.49 18.79 5.68
C VAL A 289 15.13 18.47 7.11
N THR A 290 14.09 19.11 7.63
CA THR A 290 13.57 18.85 8.97
C THR A 290 12.19 18.21 8.88
N LEU A 291 12.08 17.03 9.47
CA LEU A 291 10.84 16.31 9.69
C LEU A 291 10.35 16.61 11.10
N THR A 292 9.07 16.95 11.23
CA THR A 292 8.40 17.11 12.52
C THR A 292 7.54 15.88 12.76
N ILE A 293 7.82 15.20 13.86
CA ILE A 293 7.08 14.04 14.36
C ILE A 293 5.92 14.51 15.22
N GLY A 294 4.74 13.94 15.00
CA GLY A 294 3.52 14.32 15.71
C GLY A 294 2.47 13.23 15.68
N ASN A 295 1.33 13.51 16.30
CA ASN A 295 0.19 12.60 16.32
C ASN A 295 -0.87 13.06 15.31
N ALA A 296 -1.63 12.12 14.77
CA ALA A 296 -2.86 12.43 14.05
C ALA A 296 -3.98 12.74 15.04
N ASP A 297 -5.04 13.41 14.56
CA ASP A 297 -6.30 13.60 15.30
C ASP A 297 -7.13 12.30 15.36
N THR A 298 -6.47 11.18 15.69
CA THR A 298 -7.03 9.82 15.76
C THR A 298 -7.14 9.31 17.19
N GLY A 299 -6.61 10.06 18.17
CA GLY A 299 -6.49 9.62 19.56
C GLY A 299 -5.34 8.63 19.82
N LEU A 300 -4.59 8.25 18.78
CA LEU A 300 -3.40 7.40 18.90
C LEU A 300 -2.17 8.24 19.22
N ASP A 301 -1.46 7.91 20.30
CA ASP A 301 -0.17 8.52 20.65
C ASP A 301 1.00 7.78 19.98
N ILE A 302 1.10 7.91 18.66
CA ILE A 302 2.11 7.24 17.83
C ILE A 302 3.48 7.88 18.01
N ALA A 303 3.54 9.21 18.14
CA ALA A 303 4.78 9.96 18.23
C ALA A 303 5.63 9.59 19.46
N SER A 304 4.99 9.27 20.59
CA SER A 304 5.71 8.91 21.81
C SER A 304 6.46 7.58 21.69
N ASP A 305 6.03 6.68 20.81
CA ASP A 305 6.68 5.40 20.55
C ASP A 305 7.95 5.53 19.68
N VAL A 306 8.12 6.65 18.96
CA VAL A 306 9.31 6.85 18.12
C VAL A 306 10.54 7.11 18.99
N SER A 307 11.59 6.30 18.85
CA SER A 307 12.90 6.53 19.47
C SER A 307 13.68 7.62 18.72
N ILE A 308 13.23 8.87 18.86
CA ILE A 308 13.73 10.01 18.08
C ILE A 308 15.25 10.17 18.22
N THR A 309 15.81 10.05 19.42
CA THR A 309 17.27 10.17 19.67
C THR A 309 18.11 9.06 19.04
N GLN A 310 17.50 7.97 18.59
CA GLN A 310 18.13 6.85 17.88
C GLN A 310 17.86 6.87 16.37
N THR A 311 17.33 7.98 15.85
CA THR A 311 17.08 8.13 14.42
C THR A 311 18.37 8.25 13.64
N GLN A 312 18.45 7.57 12.51
CA GLN A 312 19.54 7.71 11.53
C GLN A 312 18.94 7.86 10.14
N CYS A 313 19.46 8.83 9.37
CA CYS A 313 19.14 8.99 7.96
C CYS A 313 20.27 8.50 7.04
N PHE A 314 19.90 8.10 5.83
CA PHE A 314 20.79 7.46 4.87
C PHE A 314 20.57 7.99 3.45
N PHE A 315 21.64 8.17 2.69
CA PHE A 315 21.63 8.52 1.26
C PHE A 315 22.55 7.54 0.50
N GLY A 316 22.05 6.93 -0.59
CA GLY A 316 22.83 5.94 -1.34
C GLY A 316 23.23 4.68 -0.55
N GLY A 317 22.59 4.42 0.60
CA GLY A 317 22.96 3.34 1.53
C GLY A 317 23.91 3.77 2.65
N GLU A 318 24.52 4.95 2.54
CA GLU A 318 25.47 5.49 3.52
C GLU A 318 24.78 6.37 4.56
N LYS A 319 25.28 6.35 5.80
CA LYS A 319 24.79 7.22 6.87
C LYS A 319 25.12 8.68 6.56
N ILE A 320 24.15 9.57 6.73
CA ILE A 320 24.36 11.02 6.62
C ILE A 320 24.18 11.71 7.97
N SER A 321 24.69 12.94 8.07
CA SER A 321 24.55 13.78 9.26
C SER A 321 23.07 13.94 9.62
N THR A 322 22.71 13.47 10.82
CA THR A 322 21.35 13.49 11.35
C THR A 322 21.38 14.09 12.75
N LYS A 323 20.59 15.13 12.97
CA LYS A 323 20.39 15.76 14.28
C LYS A 323 18.95 15.58 14.71
N THR A 324 18.75 15.41 16.01
CA THR A 324 17.43 15.16 16.59
C THR A 324 17.20 16.12 17.74
N SER A 325 16.02 16.70 17.85
CA SER A 325 15.67 17.60 18.97
C SER A 325 14.18 17.55 19.25
N SER A 326 13.80 17.22 20.48
CA SER A 326 12.39 17.06 20.90
C SER A 326 11.63 16.14 19.95
N ASN A 327 10.77 16.70 19.09
CA ASN A 327 9.99 15.98 18.09
C ASN A 327 10.50 16.17 16.64
N LYS A 328 11.72 16.67 16.45
CA LYS A 328 12.29 16.97 15.14
C LYS A 328 13.45 16.06 14.79
N ILE A 329 13.49 15.64 13.53
CA ILE A 329 14.60 14.93 12.90
C ILE A 329 15.07 15.81 11.75
N THR A 330 16.33 16.23 11.78
CA THR A 330 16.94 17.05 10.73
C THR A 330 18.09 16.28 10.10
N PHE A 331 18.09 16.10 8.79
CA PHE A 331 19.23 15.57 8.05
C PHE A 331 19.83 16.61 7.13
N TYR A 332 21.11 16.45 6.83
CA TYR A 332 21.89 17.35 5.97
C TYR A 332 22.40 16.55 4.78
N LEU A 333 22.26 17.14 3.58
CA LEU A 333 22.74 16.55 2.34
C LEU A 333 23.70 17.52 1.67
N GLU A 334 24.98 17.16 1.68
CA GLU A 334 26.07 18.01 1.16
C GLU A 334 26.51 17.60 -0.25
N THR A 335 25.97 16.50 -0.77
CA THR A 335 26.30 15.96 -2.10
C THR A 335 25.29 16.45 -3.13
N GLN A 336 25.79 16.80 -4.32
CA GLN A 336 24.91 17.07 -5.46
C GLN A 336 24.08 15.82 -5.80
N LEU A 337 22.82 16.05 -6.13
CA LEU A 337 21.92 14.99 -6.56
C LEU A 337 22.16 14.69 -8.04
N PRO A 338 22.25 13.42 -8.46
CA PRO A 338 22.28 13.08 -9.87
C PRO A 338 20.95 13.41 -10.55
N THR A 339 20.96 13.49 -11.88
CA THR A 339 19.73 13.48 -12.68
C THR A 339 18.92 12.22 -12.38
N GLY A 340 17.60 12.35 -12.37
CA GLY A 340 16.64 11.30 -12.09
C GLY A 340 16.25 11.26 -10.62
N ARG A 341 16.08 10.03 -10.12
CA ARG A 341 15.44 9.74 -8.84
C ARG A 341 16.49 9.54 -7.75
N SER A 342 16.33 10.27 -6.66
CA SER A 342 17.14 10.16 -5.45
C SER A 342 16.23 10.07 -4.23
N ARG A 343 16.74 9.50 -3.13
CA ARG A 343 15.99 9.47 -1.87
C ARG A 343 16.90 9.47 -0.66
N VAL A 344 16.42 10.10 0.41
CA VAL A 344 16.97 9.94 1.76
C VAL A 344 16.00 9.11 2.58
N ASN A 345 16.49 8.05 3.22
CA ASN A 345 15.68 7.20 4.10
C ASN A 345 16.04 7.51 5.55
N CYS A 346 15.07 7.74 6.41
CA CYS A 346 15.28 7.92 7.85
C CYS A 346 14.57 6.79 8.60
N THR A 347 15.28 6.16 9.54
CA THR A 347 14.74 5.07 10.36
C THR A 347 14.94 5.34 11.84
N ALA A 348 13.95 5.00 12.65
CA ALA A 348 14.01 5.11 14.10
C ALA A 348 13.41 3.86 14.76
N PRO A 349 14.04 3.26 15.78
CA PRO A 349 13.44 2.13 16.50
C PRO A 349 12.09 2.49 17.14
N SER A 350 11.18 1.51 17.23
CA SER A 350 10.02 1.59 18.12
C SER A 350 10.45 1.32 19.56
N LYS A 351 9.90 2.07 20.52
CA LYS A 351 10.16 1.88 21.95
C LYS A 351 9.33 0.72 22.52
N ALA A 352 8.10 0.56 22.04
CA ALA A 352 7.14 -0.43 22.51
C ALA A 352 7.29 -1.78 21.80
N HIS A 353 7.71 -1.80 20.54
CA HIS A 353 7.72 -3.01 19.71
C HIS A 353 9.14 -3.41 19.30
N ARG A 354 9.74 -4.31 20.08
CA ARG A 354 11.10 -4.81 19.84
C ARG A 354 11.25 -5.36 18.42
N GLY A 355 12.26 -4.86 17.70
CA GLY A 355 12.58 -5.29 16.34
C GLY A 355 11.73 -4.64 15.25
N ARG A 356 10.77 -3.79 15.61
CA ARG A 356 10.06 -2.89 14.68
C ARG A 356 10.74 -1.53 14.66
N TYR A 357 10.57 -0.81 13.56
CA TYR A 357 11.15 0.52 13.39
C TYR A 357 10.28 1.37 12.48
N TYR A 358 10.27 2.66 12.75
CA TYR A 358 9.68 3.69 11.91
C TYR A 358 10.56 3.93 10.69
N TRP A 359 9.94 4.10 9.52
CA TRP A 359 10.61 4.36 8.25
C TRP A 359 9.95 5.55 7.54
N TYR A 360 10.77 6.48 7.07
CA TYR A 360 10.39 7.58 6.20
C TYR A 360 11.35 7.66 5.02
N SER A 361 10.85 8.04 3.85
CA SER A 361 11.70 8.36 2.70
C SER A 361 11.31 9.71 2.12
N GLN A 362 12.29 10.61 2.02
CA GLN A 362 12.17 11.84 1.25
C GLN A 362 12.67 11.57 -0.18
N PRO A 363 11.79 11.52 -1.20
CA PRO A 363 12.23 11.50 -2.58
C PRO A 363 12.72 12.88 -3.03
N PHE A 364 13.60 12.86 -4.02
CA PHE A 364 14.05 14.01 -4.79
C PHE A 364 14.11 13.63 -6.27
N PHE A 365 13.65 14.53 -7.14
CA PHE A 365 13.64 14.34 -8.58
C PHE A 365 14.36 15.51 -9.25
N VAL A 366 15.36 15.23 -10.06
CA VAL A 366 16.13 16.25 -10.79
C VAL A 366 16.09 15.94 -12.28
N ALA A 367 15.53 16.83 -13.09
CA ALA A 367 15.53 16.67 -14.54
C ALA A 367 16.94 16.88 -15.13
N ASN A 368 17.16 16.42 -16.35
CA ASN A 368 18.34 16.81 -17.14
C ASN A 368 18.22 18.26 -17.63
N GLU A 369 19.24 18.74 -18.34
CA GLU A 369 19.28 20.11 -18.88
C GLU A 369 18.14 20.42 -19.87
N GLN A 370 17.52 19.40 -20.44
CA GLN A 370 16.37 19.52 -21.34
C GLN A 370 15.02 19.42 -20.61
N GLY A 371 15.00 19.35 -19.28
CA GLY A 371 13.78 19.23 -18.49
C GLY A 371 13.14 17.83 -18.56
N ARG A 372 13.92 16.80 -18.89
CA ARG A 372 13.45 15.40 -18.99
C ARG A 372 14.07 14.49 -17.93
N TYR A 373 13.38 13.40 -17.63
CA TYR A 373 13.83 12.39 -16.68
C TYR A 373 14.35 11.13 -17.40
N PRO A 374 15.31 10.39 -16.80
CA PRO A 374 15.79 9.12 -17.34
C PRO A 374 14.92 7.96 -16.85
N ASP A 375 14.76 6.95 -17.70
CA ASP A 375 14.10 5.66 -17.38
C ASP A 375 14.76 4.93 -16.18
#